data_AF-A0A933S3T6-F1
#
_entry.id   AF-A0A933S3T6-F1
#
_cell.length_a   1.000
_cell.length_b   1.000
_cell.length_c   1.000
_cell.angle_alpha   90.00
_cell.angle_beta   90.00
_cell.angle_gamma   90.00
#
_symmetry.space_group_name_H-M   'P 1'
#
loop_
_entity.id
_entity.type
_entity.pdbx_description
1 polymer ?
#
loop_
_entity_poly.entity_id
_entity_poly.type
_entity_poly.pdbx_seq_one_letter_code
_entity_poly.pdbx_strand_id
1 'polypeptide(L)'
;MAKTFFAEHTLMVPASPPHPEGTQYKVSLGMEDWGGAHRRVIKVQMTYGGAVSGRKSPSYPLDADDYYQVYKAVRRLVREHV
;
A
#
# COMPACT_ATOMS: atom_id res chain seq x y z
N MET A 1 -5.93 17.35 -9.85
CA MET A 1 -6.44 16.00 -10.23
C MET A 1 -7.33 15.51 -9.11
N ALA A 2 -8.53 15.02 -9.41
CA ALA A 2 -9.41 14.43 -8.41
C ALA A 2 -8.74 13.21 -7.76
N LYS A 3 -8.93 13.02 -6.46
CA LYS A 3 -8.49 11.80 -5.78
C LYS A 3 -9.30 10.64 -6.35
N THR A 4 -8.65 9.74 -7.08
CA THR A 4 -9.29 8.54 -7.63
C THR A 4 -9.42 7.42 -6.61
N PHE A 5 -8.68 7.48 -5.50
CA PHE A 5 -8.69 6.47 -4.45
C PHE A 5 -9.09 7.05 -3.09
N PHE A 6 -10.00 6.36 -2.42
CA PHE A 6 -10.58 6.69 -1.12
C PHE A 6 -10.30 5.55 -0.14
N ALA A 7 -9.26 5.71 0.69
CA ALA A 7 -8.86 4.71 1.68
C ALA A 7 -9.87 4.64 2.84
N GLU A 8 -10.26 3.42 3.22
CA GLU A 8 -11.10 3.12 4.39
C GLU A 8 -10.23 2.63 5.55
N HIS A 9 -9.34 1.68 5.25
CA HIS A 9 -8.45 1.06 6.22
C HIS A 9 -7.02 1.06 5.68
N THR A 10 -6.03 1.20 6.56
CA THR A 10 -4.62 1.28 6.18
C THR A 10 -3.75 0.59 7.22
N LEU A 11 -2.79 -0.19 6.75
CA LEU A 11 -1.66 -0.70 7.53
C LEU A 11 -0.36 -0.17 6.93
N MET A 12 0.57 0.22 7.79
CA MET A 12 1.92 0.63 7.41
C MET A 12 2.88 -0.53 7.67
N VAL A 13 3.64 -0.94 6.66
CA VAL A 13 4.66 -1.98 6.76
C VAL A 13 6.02 -1.32 6.56
N PRO A 14 6.95 -1.35 7.53
CA PRO A 14 8.31 -0.85 7.33
C PRO A 14 8.98 -1.54 6.15
N ALA A 15 9.72 -0.78 5.34
CA ALA A 15 10.51 -1.34 4.25
C ALA A 15 11.92 -1.67 4.73
N SER A 16 12.48 -2.79 4.27
CA SER A 16 13.83 -3.21 4.62
C SER A 16 14.89 -2.39 3.88
N PRO A 17 16.16 -2.42 4.32
CA PRO A 17 17.28 -2.06 3.45
C PRO A 17 17.17 -2.82 2.11
N PRO A 18 17.57 -2.22 0.97
CA PRO A 18 18.28 -0.95 0.81
C PRO A 18 17.37 0.28 0.72
N HIS A 19 16.09 0.19 1.09
CA HIS A 19 15.25 1.37 1.16
C HIS A 19 15.79 2.38 2.19
N PRO A 20 15.69 3.70 1.93
CA PRO A 20 16.07 4.71 2.90
C PRO A 20 15.31 4.53 4.22
N GLU A 21 15.93 4.93 5.33
CA GLU A 21 15.29 4.91 6.64
C GLU A 21 13.94 5.67 6.62
N GLY A 22 12.95 5.14 7.33
CA GLY A 22 11.60 5.71 7.36
C GLY A 22 10.78 5.46 6.08
N THR A 23 11.27 4.61 5.17
CA THR A 23 10.47 4.10 4.05
C THR A 23 9.48 3.05 4.54
N GLN A 24 8.24 3.13 4.06
CA GLN A 24 7.19 2.17 4.41
C GLN A 24 6.30 1.85 3.19
N TYR A 25 5.76 0.64 3.15
CA TYR A 25 4.64 0.29 2.30
C TYR A 25 3.33 0.65 3.01
N LYS A 26 2.57 1.54 2.41
CA LYS A 26 1.19 1.86 2.79
C LYS A 26 0.25 0.89 2.07
N VAL A 27 -0.28 -0.08 2.82
CA VAL A 27 -1.25 -1.07 2.32
C VAL A 27 -2.64 -0.60 2.72
N SER A 28 -3.48 -0.24 1.75
CA SER A 28 -4.81 0.33 2.01
C SER A 28 -5.92 -0.52 1.37
N LEU A 29 -7.02 -0.71 2.10
CA LEU A 29 -8.30 -1.16 1.54
C LEU A 29 -9.18 0.08 1.35
N GLY A 30 -9.86 0.19 0.21
CA GLY A 30 -10.81 1.27 -0.02
C GLY A 30 -11.44 1.21 -1.40
N MET A 31 -12.08 2.32 -1.79
CA MET A 31 -12.74 2.45 -3.09
C MET A 31 -11.87 3.22 -4.08
N GLU A 32 -11.75 2.71 -5.31
CA GLU A 32 -11.09 3.40 -6.41
C GLU A 32 -12.08 3.67 -7.55
N ASP A 33 -12.10 4.90 -8.06
CA ASP A 33 -12.83 5.27 -9.27
C ASP A 33 -12.10 4.73 -10.51
N TRP A 34 -12.75 3.80 -11.21
CA TRP A 34 -12.29 3.24 -12.48
C TRP A 34 -13.23 3.71 -13.59
N GLY A 35 -13.20 5.01 -13.92
CA GLY A 35 -13.99 5.61 -14.99
C GLY A 35 -15.46 5.83 -14.60
N GLY A 36 -15.69 6.31 -13.37
CA GLY A 36 -17.02 6.56 -12.80
C GLY A 36 -17.64 5.37 -12.07
N ALA A 37 -17.00 4.20 -12.11
CA ALA A 37 -17.39 3.04 -11.31
C ALA A 37 -16.44 2.87 -10.12
N HIS A 38 -16.97 2.95 -8.90
CA HIS A 38 -16.19 2.70 -7.70
C HIS A 38 -16.00 1.19 -7.49
N ARG A 39 -14.74 0.75 -7.41
CA ARG A 39 -14.34 -0.63 -7.14
C ARG A 39 -13.63 -0.72 -5.81
N ARG A 40 -13.99 -1.71 -4.99
CA ARG A 40 -13.28 -2.00 -3.75
C ARG A 40 -11.96 -2.70 -4.08
N VAL A 41 -10.84 -2.12 -3.67
CA VAL A 41 -9.50 -2.59 -4.03
C VAL A 41 -8.56 -2.55 -2.85
N ILE A 42 -7.50 -3.36 -2.95
CA ILE A 42 -6.30 -3.20 -2.16
C ILE A 42 -5.31 -2.37 -2.97
N LYS A 43 -4.77 -1.31 -2.37
CA LYS A 43 -3.76 -0.46 -2.97
C LYS A 43 -2.51 -0.43 -2.10
N VAL A 44 -1.37 -0.78 -2.70
CA VAL A 44 -0.06 -0.70 -2.04
C VAL A 44 0.70 0.48 -2.64
N GLN A 45 1.20 1.36 -1.79
CA GLN A 45 1.98 2.53 -2.19
C GLN A 45 3.23 2.67 -1.32
N MET A 46 4.31 3.22 -1.85
CA MET A 46 5.49 3.55 -1.05
C MET A 46 5.34 4.93 -0.41
N THR A 47 5.71 5.04 0.86
CA THR A 47 5.87 6.31 1.56
C THR A 47 7.33 6.51 1.96
N TYR A 48 7.84 7.73 1.74
CA TYR A 48 9.16 8.15 2.21
C TYR A 48 8.97 9.34 3.14
N GLY A 49 9.46 9.27 4.38
CA GLY A 49 9.26 10.33 5.37
C GLY A 49 7.79 10.66 5.63
N GLY A 50 6.91 9.65 5.58
CA GLY A 50 5.45 9.81 5.77
C GLY A 50 4.66 10.30 4.54
N ALA A 51 5.33 10.68 3.44
CA ALA A 51 4.67 11.14 2.22
C ALA A 51 4.62 10.04 1.15
N VAL A 52 3.46 9.86 0.50
CA VAL A 52 3.29 8.89 -0.59
C VAL A 52 4.07 9.33 -1.83
N SER A 53 4.90 8.44 -2.37
CA SER A 53 5.56 8.64 -3.66
C SER A 53 4.61 8.28 -4.80
N GLY A 54 3.78 9.23 -5.20
CA GLY A 54 2.55 8.98 -5.97
C GLY A 54 2.67 8.32 -7.35
N ARG A 55 3.86 8.23 -7.96
CA ARG A 55 4.07 7.62 -9.28
C ARG A 55 4.97 6.39 -9.29
N LYS A 56 5.49 5.97 -8.13
CA LYS A 56 6.39 4.81 -8.06
C LYS A 56 5.59 3.58 -7.66
N SER A 57 5.64 2.55 -8.48
CA SER A 57 5.20 1.21 -8.08
C SER A 57 6.09 0.71 -6.94
N PRO A 58 5.53 0.04 -5.93
CA PRO A 58 6.35 -0.60 -4.91
C PRO A 58 7.16 -1.73 -5.54
N SER A 59 8.45 -1.78 -5.20
CA SER A 59 9.32 -2.91 -5.46
C SER A 59 9.65 -3.59 -4.13
N TYR A 60 9.95 -4.88 -4.17
CA TYR A 60 10.27 -5.68 -3.00
C TYR A 60 11.68 -6.28 -3.19
N PRO A 61 12.64 -6.00 -2.31
CA PRO A 61 13.96 -6.63 -2.35
C PRO A 61 13.84 -8.16 -2.22
N LEU A 62 14.65 -8.91 -2.98
CA LEU A 62 14.61 -10.39 -2.95
C LEU A 62 15.39 -10.99 -1.78
N ASP A 63 16.28 -10.20 -1.19
CA ASP A 63 17.10 -10.50 -0.02
C ASP A 63 16.43 -10.09 1.30
N ALA A 64 15.15 -9.69 1.24
CA ALA A 64 14.33 -9.32 2.40
C ALA A 64 12.92 -9.91 2.32
N ASP A 65 12.14 -9.76 3.40
CA ASP A 65 10.80 -10.34 3.53
C ASP A 65 9.66 -9.34 3.27
N ASP A 66 9.97 -8.16 2.72
CA ASP A 66 9.03 -7.06 2.48
C ASP A 66 7.75 -7.51 1.75
N TYR A 67 7.90 -8.31 0.69
CA TYR A 67 6.75 -8.85 -0.04
C TYR A 67 5.85 -9.70 0.86
N TYR A 68 6.45 -10.57 1.68
CA TYR A 68 5.71 -11.45 2.58
C TYR A 68 4.98 -10.66 3.68
N GLN A 69 5.62 -9.63 4.25
CA GLN A 69 4.98 -8.77 5.25
C GLN A 69 3.85 -7.93 4.65
N VAL A 70 4.02 -7.40 3.43
CA VAL A 70 2.95 -6.72 2.69
C VAL A 70 1.81 -7.69 2.40
N TYR A 71 2.10 -8.92 1.94
CA TYR A 71 1.08 -9.94 1.72
C TYR A 71 0.30 -10.26 2.99
N LYS A 72 0.96 -10.39 4.15
CA LYS A 72 0.29 -10.58 5.44
C LYS A 72 -0.62 -9.40 5.80
N ALA A 73 -0.18 -8.17 5.57
CA ALA A 73 -1.00 -6.98 5.79
C ALA A 73 -2.24 -6.97 4.88
N VAL A 74 -2.09 -7.34 3.61
CA VAL A 74 -3.22 -7.50 2.67
C VAL A 74 -4.19 -8.55 3.18
N ARG A 75 -3.70 -9.75 3.52
CA ARG A 75 -4.54 -10.86 4.03
C ARG A 75 -5.30 -10.46 5.29
N ARG A 76 -4.65 -9.68 6.17
CA ARG A 76 -5.28 -9.15 7.38
C ARG A 76 -6.44 -8.21 7.05
N LEU A 77 -6.20 -7.20 6.21
CA LEU A 77 -7.24 -6.24 5.82
C LEU A 77 -8.43 -6.93 5.14
N VAL A 78 -8.17 -7.89 4.25
CA VAL A 78 -9.23 -8.65 3.59
C VAL A 78 -10.03 -9.45 4.60
N ARG A 79 -9.38 -10.23 5.47
CA ARG A 79 -10.08 -11.04 6.49
C ARG A 79 -10.93 -10.21 7.46
N GLU A 80 -10.50 -9.00 7.79
CA GLU A 80 -11.17 -8.16 8.78
C GLU A 80 -12.33 -7.33 8.20
N HIS A 81 -12.38 -7.13 6.88
CA HIS A 81 -13.27 -6.12 6.27
C HIS A 81 -13.97 -6.55 4.97
N VAL A 82 -13.74 -7.78 4.48
CA VAL A 82 -14.37 -8.37 3.27
C VAL A 82 -14.90 -9.75 3.60
#